data_AF-A0A2E9U7H0-F1
#
_entry.id   AF-A0A2E9U7H0-F1
#
_cell.length_a   1.000
_cell.length_b   1.000
_cell.length_c   1.000
_cell.angle_alpha   90.00
_cell.angle_beta   90.00
_cell.angle_gamma   90.00
#
_symmetry.space_group_name_H-M   'P 1'
#
loop_
_entity.id
_entity.type
_entity.pdbx_description
1 polymer ?
#
loop_
_entity_poly.entity_id
_entity_poly.type
_entity_poly.pdbx_seq_one_letter_code
_entity_poly.pdbx_strand_id
1 'polypeptide(L)'
;VAGEVKADVSLVISITIIGFMTLHQVGRTAFDTAQGNLHISDWARSRSPQQVHADRAKNGGGGFLGYLKGLKRDYTIRFDEGFKGATFKLIEGVQLTQASMVDQADHPYANNRCEPGDGPIPTECRSAACGTCWVGILGGNDHLSEINPLERRRIARFGYIETDEPRPLIRLACKAKATDNVTIVIPTWNAVAGKYLEGKRIAIGGHSSSENEESVVKPRRH
;
A
#
# COMPACT_ATOMS: atom_id res chain seq x y z
N VAL A 1 29.92 0.87 -4.01
CA VAL A 1 28.52 1.31 -3.86
C VAL A 1 28.24 2.01 -2.52
N ALA A 2 28.01 1.31 -1.39
CA ALA A 2 27.54 1.97 -0.14
C ALA A 2 28.44 3.12 0.36
N GLY A 3 29.77 2.92 0.37
CA GLY A 3 30.73 3.97 0.71
C GLY A 3 30.80 5.14 -0.27
N GLU A 4 30.49 4.91 -1.55
CA GLU A 4 30.47 5.95 -2.58
C GLU A 4 29.22 6.82 -2.48
N VAL A 5 28.06 6.20 -2.19
CA VAL A 5 26.78 6.92 -2.05
C VAL A 5 26.50 7.41 -0.62
N LYS A 6 27.44 7.19 0.31
CA LYS A 6 27.31 7.55 1.74
C LYS A 6 25.98 7.05 2.36
N ALA A 7 25.57 5.84 1.99
CA ALA A 7 24.35 5.22 2.48
C ALA A 7 24.65 4.06 3.42
N ASP A 8 23.71 3.75 4.31
CA ASP A 8 23.78 2.58 5.19
C ASP A 8 23.88 1.28 4.36
N VAL A 9 24.74 0.36 4.79
CA VAL A 9 24.96 -0.91 4.07
C VAL A 9 23.68 -1.73 3.99
N SER A 10 22.91 -1.79 5.08
CA SER A 10 21.64 -2.52 5.15
C SER A 10 20.61 -1.93 4.20
N LEU A 11 20.59 -0.59 4.05
CA LEU A 11 19.73 0.08 3.07
C LEU A 11 20.09 -0.32 1.64
N VAL A 12 21.38 -0.30 1.29
CA VAL A 12 21.85 -0.68 -0.06
C VAL A 12 21.52 -2.14 -0.35
N ILE A 13 21.77 -3.05 0.60
CA ILE A 13 21.41 -4.46 0.47
C ILE A 13 19.90 -4.61 0.26
N SER A 14 19.08 -3.96 1.08
CA SER A 14 17.62 -4.06 1.02
C SER A 14 17.06 -3.58 -0.33
N ILE A 15 17.52 -2.43 -0.81
CA ILE A 15 17.11 -1.90 -2.12
C ILE A 15 17.56 -2.83 -3.26
N THR A 16 18.77 -3.40 -3.16
CA THR A 16 19.29 -4.34 -4.17
C THR A 16 18.45 -5.61 -4.22
N ILE A 17 18.09 -6.18 -3.06
CA ILE A 17 17.21 -7.35 -2.98
C ILE A 17 15.84 -7.04 -3.61
N ILE A 18 15.24 -5.89 -3.29
CA ILE A 18 13.97 -5.47 -3.89
C ILE A 18 14.10 -5.38 -5.41
N GLY A 19 15.17 -4.77 -5.91
CA GLY A 19 15.44 -4.67 -7.35
C GLY A 19 15.56 -6.04 -8.01
N PHE A 20 16.29 -6.97 -7.39
CA PHE A 20 16.45 -8.32 -7.91
C PHE A 20 15.15 -9.12 -7.87
N MET A 21 14.37 -9.02 -6.80
CA MET A 21 13.06 -9.67 -6.69
C MET A 21 12.06 -9.11 -7.69
N THR A 22 12.13 -7.80 -7.97
CA THR A 22 11.31 -7.16 -9.01
C THR A 22 11.68 -7.70 -10.38
N LEU A 23 12.98 -7.77 -10.71
CA LEU A 23 13.49 -8.36 -11.94
C LEU A 23 13.04 -9.84 -12.07
N HIS A 24 13.14 -10.61 -11.01
CA HIS A 24 12.69 -12.01 -10.98
C HIS A 24 11.18 -12.12 -11.20
N GLN A 25 10.39 -11.23 -10.61
CA GLN A 25 8.92 -11.25 -10.70
C GLN A 25 8.40 -10.88 -12.10
N VAL A 26 8.96 -9.85 -12.72
CA VAL A 26 8.46 -9.34 -14.02
C VAL A 26 9.21 -9.92 -15.22
N GLY A 27 10.38 -10.51 -14.98
CA GLY A 27 11.27 -11.00 -16.02
C GLY A 27 12.10 -9.90 -16.69
N ARG A 28 13.20 -10.30 -17.33
CA ARG A 28 14.19 -9.36 -17.91
C ARG A 28 13.60 -8.42 -18.96
N THR A 29 12.79 -8.95 -19.89
CA THR A 29 12.23 -8.17 -20.99
C THR A 29 11.30 -7.07 -20.50
N ALA A 30 10.39 -7.36 -19.57
CA ALA A 30 9.50 -6.36 -19.01
C ALA A 30 10.27 -5.33 -18.18
N PHE A 31 11.30 -5.78 -17.44
CA PHE A 31 12.16 -4.89 -16.66
C PHE A 31 12.93 -3.89 -17.55
N ASP A 32 13.57 -4.36 -18.62
CA ASP A 32 14.36 -3.51 -19.53
C ASP A 32 13.49 -2.54 -20.35
N THR A 33 12.24 -2.91 -20.63
CA THR A 33 11.30 -2.08 -21.42
C THR A 33 10.48 -1.11 -20.57
N ALA A 34 10.49 -1.27 -19.24
CA ALA A 34 9.81 -0.37 -18.33
C ALA A 34 10.42 1.04 -18.42
N GLN A 35 9.56 2.05 -18.60
CA GLN A 35 10.00 3.44 -18.49
C GLN A 35 10.44 3.68 -17.04
N GLY A 36 11.73 3.93 -16.82
CA GLY A 36 12.33 4.20 -15.51
C GLY A 36 11.92 5.55 -14.92
N ASN A 37 10.64 5.90 -15.01
CA ASN A 37 10.11 7.17 -14.53
C ASN A 37 10.04 7.15 -13.01
N LEU A 38 10.90 7.94 -12.37
CA LEU A 38 10.86 8.18 -10.94
C LEU A 38 9.75 9.19 -10.63
N HIS A 39 8.59 8.69 -10.19
CA HIS A 39 7.48 9.51 -9.68
C HIS A 39 7.78 10.01 -8.26
N ILE A 40 8.79 10.87 -8.14
CA ILE A 40 9.10 11.61 -6.91
C ILE A 40 8.62 13.04 -7.10
N SER A 41 7.70 13.50 -6.25
CA SER A 41 7.22 14.88 -6.28
C SER A 41 8.35 15.88 -6.02
N ASP A 42 8.23 17.10 -6.56
CA ASP A 42 9.23 18.16 -6.35
C ASP A 42 9.44 18.47 -4.86
N TRP A 43 8.39 18.30 -4.06
CA TRP A 43 8.45 18.39 -2.60
C TRP A 43 9.40 17.36 -1.99
N ALA A 44 9.31 16.09 -2.39
CA ALA A 44 10.16 15.03 -1.87
C ALA A 44 11.59 15.15 -2.42
N ARG A 45 11.73 15.54 -3.69
CA ARG A 45 13.04 15.70 -4.36
C ARG A 45 13.91 16.78 -3.74
N SER A 46 13.29 17.82 -3.18
CA SER A 46 13.97 18.95 -2.52
C SER A 46 14.36 18.68 -1.06
N ARG A 47 14.14 17.47 -0.53
CA ARG A 47 14.33 17.12 0.88
C ARG A 47 15.20 15.87 1.05
N SER A 48 15.84 15.75 2.21
CA SER A 48 16.46 14.48 2.60
C SER A 48 15.40 13.43 2.97
N PRO A 49 15.71 12.12 2.87
CA PRO A 49 14.80 11.07 3.28
C PRO A 49 14.31 11.22 4.73
N GLN A 50 15.19 11.66 5.64
CA GLN A 50 14.84 11.89 7.04
C GLN A 50 13.84 13.06 7.20
N GLN A 51 14.00 14.13 6.41
CA GLN A 51 13.06 15.25 6.38
C GLN A 51 11.70 14.83 5.83
N VAL A 52 11.69 14.04 4.75
CA VAL A 52 10.45 13.47 4.18
C VAL A 52 9.72 12.63 5.23
N HIS A 53 10.42 11.72 5.91
CA HIS A 53 9.83 10.88 6.95
C HIS A 53 9.30 11.71 8.12
N ALA A 54 10.09 12.68 8.61
CA ALA A 54 9.67 13.57 9.69
C ALA A 54 8.44 14.42 9.30
N ASP A 55 8.37 14.92 8.06
CA ASP A 55 7.23 15.69 7.57
C ASP A 55 5.95 14.84 7.47
N ARG A 56 6.06 13.55 7.12
CA ARG A 56 4.90 12.63 7.09
C ARG A 56 4.33 12.33 8.48
N ALA A 57 5.17 12.41 9.52
CA ALA A 57 4.78 12.21 10.91
C ALA A 57 4.18 13.47 11.55
N LYS A 58 4.17 14.62 10.86
CA LYS A 58 3.59 15.85 11.41
C LYS A 58 2.06 15.76 11.45
N ASN A 59 1.51 15.91 12.64
CA ASN A 59 0.08 16.03 12.91
C ASN A 59 -0.52 17.21 12.13
N GLY A 60 -1.78 17.06 11.71
CA GLY A 60 -2.58 18.11 11.07
C GLY A 60 -3.03 19.21 12.02
N GLY A 61 -2.31 19.41 13.12
CA GLY A 61 -2.56 20.49 14.05
C GLY A 61 -2.22 21.81 13.37
N GLY A 62 -3.26 22.48 12.86
CA GLY A 62 -3.18 23.91 12.58
C GLY A 62 -2.44 24.57 13.73
N GLY A 63 -1.40 25.36 13.41
CA GLY A 63 -0.54 25.98 14.41
C GLY A 63 -1.35 26.75 15.45
N PHE A 64 -0.69 27.22 16.51
CA PHE A 64 -1.31 27.92 17.66
C PHE A 64 -2.45 28.92 17.31
N LEU A 65 -2.37 29.58 16.15
CA LEU A 65 -3.39 30.48 15.57
C LEU A 65 -4.71 29.82 15.08
N GLY A 66 -4.70 28.54 14.70
CA GLY A 66 -5.89 27.79 14.24
C GLY A 66 -6.81 27.39 15.39
N TYR A 67 -6.22 27.10 16.57
CA TYR A 67 -6.96 26.83 17.81
C TYR A 67 -7.73 28.07 18.29
N LEU A 68 -7.14 29.26 18.15
CA LEU A 68 -7.77 30.53 18.53
C LEU A 68 -8.91 30.98 17.60
N LYS A 69 -8.99 30.43 16.37
CA LYS A 69 -10.01 30.78 15.37
C LYS A 69 -11.20 29.82 15.30
N GLY A 70 -11.27 28.82 16.18
CA GLY A 70 -12.38 27.85 16.18
C GLY A 70 -12.52 27.05 14.88
N LEU A 71 -11.45 26.97 14.08
CA LEU A 71 -11.44 26.24 12.82
C LEU A 71 -11.52 24.74 13.14
N LYS A 72 -12.56 24.07 12.62
CA LYS A 72 -12.65 22.61 12.61
C LYS A 72 -11.35 22.05 12.03
N ARG A 73 -10.73 21.10 12.73
CA ARG A 73 -9.53 20.44 12.25
C ARG A 73 -9.91 19.53 11.09
N ASP A 74 -9.70 20.02 9.88
CA ASP A 74 -9.84 19.24 8.65
C ASP A 74 -8.57 18.40 8.48
N TYR A 75 -8.51 17.27 9.18
CA TYR A 75 -7.45 16.29 8.98
C TYR A 75 -7.60 15.66 7.59
N THR A 76 -6.47 15.35 6.96
CA THR A 76 -6.41 14.84 5.59
C THR A 76 -5.63 13.55 5.55
N ILE A 77 -6.13 12.61 4.75
CA ILE A 77 -5.39 11.40 4.37
C ILE A 77 -4.78 11.67 3.00
N ARG A 78 -3.47 11.47 2.89
CA ARG A 78 -2.76 11.56 1.60
C ARG A 78 -2.53 10.16 1.06
N PHE A 79 -3.01 9.88 -0.14
CA PHE A 79 -2.95 8.53 -0.73
C PHE A 79 -1.92 8.38 -1.85
N ASP A 80 -1.42 9.50 -2.37
CA ASP A 80 -0.29 9.55 -3.29
C ASP A 80 0.54 10.82 -3.02
N GLU A 81 1.82 10.65 -2.69
CA GLU A 81 2.73 11.80 -2.44
C GLU A 81 3.30 12.40 -3.72
N GLY A 82 3.12 11.73 -4.87
CA GLY A 82 3.49 12.23 -6.18
C GLY A 82 2.65 13.44 -6.60
N PHE A 83 1.42 13.54 -6.08
CA PHE A 83 0.44 14.55 -6.51
C PHE A 83 -0.10 15.34 -5.32
N LYS A 84 0.05 16.68 -5.35
CA LYS A 84 -0.40 17.57 -4.26
C LYS A 84 -1.89 17.45 -3.92
N GLY A 85 -2.73 17.11 -4.92
CA GLY A 85 -4.18 16.95 -4.76
C GLY A 85 -4.63 15.53 -4.40
N ALA A 86 -3.72 14.56 -4.26
CA ALA A 86 -4.08 13.19 -3.94
C ALA A 86 -4.33 13.01 -2.43
N THR A 87 -5.39 13.66 -1.96
CA THR A 87 -5.87 13.65 -0.58
C THR A 87 -7.37 13.44 -0.52
N PHE A 88 -7.86 12.89 0.60
CA PHE A 88 -9.27 12.90 0.97
C PHE A 88 -9.44 13.28 2.45
N LYS A 89 -10.63 13.74 2.84
CA LYS A 89 -10.89 14.16 4.23
C LYS A 89 -10.91 12.96 5.18
N LEU A 90 -10.24 13.11 6.32
CA LEU A 90 -10.42 12.19 7.42
C LEU A 90 -11.82 12.35 8.02
N ILE A 91 -12.43 11.21 8.37
CA ILE A 91 -13.58 11.18 9.27
C ILE A 91 -13.13 10.39 10.51
N GLU A 92 -13.05 11.07 11.65
CA GLU A 92 -12.52 10.49 12.88
C GLU A 92 -13.28 9.21 13.28
N GLY A 93 -12.55 8.14 13.62
CA GLY A 93 -13.12 6.86 14.05
C GLY A 93 -13.76 6.02 12.94
N VAL A 94 -13.77 6.53 11.70
CA VAL A 94 -14.25 5.84 10.50
C VAL A 94 -13.08 5.15 9.80
N GLN A 95 -13.36 4.03 9.14
CA GLN A 95 -12.35 3.27 8.39
C GLN A 95 -11.87 4.07 7.18
N LEU A 96 -10.60 3.93 6.80
CA LEU A 96 -10.03 4.67 5.67
C LEU A 96 -10.83 4.50 4.37
N THR A 97 -11.26 3.27 4.05
CA THR A 97 -12.09 3.00 2.86
C THR A 97 -13.45 3.68 2.91
N GLN A 98 -14.03 3.87 4.09
CA GLN A 98 -15.33 4.53 4.22
C GLN A 98 -15.17 6.05 4.16
N ALA A 99 -14.12 6.59 4.78
CA ALA A 99 -13.78 8.01 4.67
C ALA A 99 -13.47 8.39 3.21
N SER A 100 -12.74 7.53 2.49
CA SER A 100 -12.40 7.75 1.08
C SER A 100 -13.62 7.77 0.17
N MET A 101 -14.64 6.96 0.44
CA MET A 101 -15.89 6.96 -0.34
C MET A 101 -16.75 8.21 -0.13
N VAL A 102 -16.72 8.80 1.06
CA VAL A 102 -17.50 10.03 1.33
C VAL A 102 -16.93 11.19 0.51
N ASP A 103 -15.65 11.11 0.14
CA ASP A 103 -15.07 12.03 -0.81
C ASP A 103 -15.54 11.68 -2.23
N GLN A 104 -16.55 12.43 -2.69
CA GLN A 104 -17.13 12.32 -4.03
C GLN A 104 -16.38 13.20 -5.04
N ALA A 105 -15.25 13.79 -4.66
CA ALA A 105 -14.40 14.50 -5.60
C ALA A 105 -13.91 13.54 -6.70
N ASP A 106 -13.67 14.10 -7.89
CA ASP A 106 -12.96 13.35 -8.90
C ASP A 106 -11.52 13.13 -8.44
N HIS A 107 -11.08 11.87 -8.47
CA HIS A 107 -9.75 11.46 -8.06
C HIS A 107 -8.99 10.99 -9.30
N PRO A 108 -8.44 11.92 -10.12
CA PRO A 108 -7.73 11.56 -11.36
C PRO A 108 -6.45 10.73 -11.09
N TYR A 109 -6.01 10.69 -9.83
CA TYR A 109 -4.86 9.92 -9.36
C TYR A 109 -5.28 8.60 -8.70
N ALA A 110 -6.57 8.25 -8.70
CA ALA A 110 -7.04 6.99 -8.16
C ALA A 110 -6.45 5.82 -8.96
N ASN A 111 -6.23 4.72 -8.25
CA ASN A 111 -5.79 3.50 -8.88
C ASN A 111 -6.87 3.00 -9.88
N ASN A 112 -6.48 2.41 -11.00
CA ASN A 112 -7.41 1.88 -12.00
C ASN A 112 -8.35 0.78 -11.48
N ARG A 113 -8.09 0.25 -10.27
CA ARG A 113 -8.94 -0.70 -9.55
C ARG A 113 -10.06 -0.03 -8.74
N CYS A 114 -10.08 1.30 -8.68
CA CYS A 114 -11.14 2.04 -7.99
C CYS A 114 -12.34 2.21 -8.92
N GLU A 115 -13.51 1.81 -8.45
CA GLU A 115 -14.76 2.08 -9.16
C GLU A 115 -15.14 3.56 -9.01
N PRO A 116 -15.77 4.17 -10.03
CA PRO A 116 -16.29 5.53 -9.92
C PRO A 116 -17.21 5.68 -8.70
N GLY A 117 -16.93 6.66 -7.83
CA GLY A 117 -17.71 6.93 -6.62
C GLY A 117 -17.28 6.16 -5.36
N ASP A 118 -16.32 5.23 -5.46
CA ASP A 118 -15.81 4.44 -4.31
C ASP A 118 -14.58 5.07 -3.63
N GLY A 119 -14.16 6.25 -4.12
CA GLY A 119 -13.00 6.98 -3.64
C GLY A 119 -11.66 6.38 -4.10
N PRO A 120 -10.53 6.93 -3.63
CA PRO A 120 -9.22 6.58 -4.16
C PRO A 120 -8.67 5.24 -3.65
N ILE A 121 -9.32 4.56 -2.69
CA ILE A 121 -8.83 3.28 -2.13
C ILE A 121 -9.58 2.09 -2.75
N PRO A 122 -8.89 1.17 -3.44
CA PRO A 122 -9.51 -0.02 -4.04
C PRO A 122 -10.22 -0.86 -2.99
N THR A 123 -11.50 -1.14 -3.21
CA THR A 123 -12.34 -1.79 -2.22
C THR A 123 -13.32 -2.75 -2.89
N GLU A 124 -13.36 -4.01 -2.41
CA GLU A 124 -14.39 -4.97 -2.85
C GLU A 124 -15.32 -5.38 -1.70
N CYS A 125 -14.76 -5.85 -0.57
CA CYS A 125 -15.56 -6.53 0.46
C CYS A 125 -15.84 -5.74 1.75
N ARG A 126 -15.06 -4.69 2.04
CA ARG A 126 -15.08 -3.88 3.29
C ARG A 126 -15.02 -4.66 4.63
N SER A 127 -14.77 -5.96 4.58
CA SER A 127 -14.90 -6.90 5.69
C SER A 127 -13.60 -7.64 6.02
N ALA A 128 -12.49 -7.28 5.39
CA ALA A 128 -11.22 -8.02 5.42
C ALA A 128 -11.31 -9.44 4.84
N ALA A 129 -12.25 -9.69 3.92
CA ALA A 129 -12.43 -10.97 3.26
C ALA A 129 -11.54 -11.16 2.01
N CYS A 130 -11.21 -10.08 1.27
CA CYS A 130 -10.50 -10.17 -0.02
C CYS A 130 -9.05 -9.67 -0.02
N GLY A 131 -8.69 -8.71 0.85
CA GLY A 131 -7.32 -8.15 0.93
C GLY A 131 -7.01 -7.04 -0.07
N THR A 132 -7.91 -6.70 -0.99
CA THR A 132 -7.67 -5.75 -2.10
C THR A 132 -7.42 -4.31 -1.66
N CYS A 133 -7.89 -3.94 -0.47
CA CYS A 133 -7.73 -2.62 0.13
C CYS A 133 -6.46 -2.50 0.98
N TRP A 134 -5.42 -3.30 0.72
CA TRP A 134 -4.18 -3.17 1.47
C TRP A 134 -3.45 -1.88 1.10
N VAL A 135 -2.87 -1.23 2.10
CA VAL A 135 -2.14 0.04 1.96
C VAL A 135 -0.84 -0.04 2.75
N GLY A 136 0.19 0.63 2.24
CA GLY A 136 1.42 0.88 2.98
C GLY A 136 1.30 2.21 3.73
N ILE A 137 1.71 2.26 4.99
CA ILE A 137 1.72 3.48 5.80
C ILE A 137 3.10 4.13 5.68
N LEU A 138 3.14 5.34 5.13
CA LEU A 138 4.38 6.11 4.96
C LEU A 138 4.65 7.05 6.15
N GLY A 139 3.61 7.43 6.90
CA GLY A 139 3.71 8.17 8.16
C GLY A 139 2.35 8.40 8.82
N GLY A 140 2.37 8.78 10.10
CA GLY A 140 1.16 8.85 10.95
C GLY A 140 0.65 7.47 11.39
N ASN A 141 1.53 6.48 11.49
CA ASN A 141 1.15 5.11 11.88
C ASN A 141 0.58 5.06 13.30
N ASP A 142 1.11 5.87 14.21
CA ASP A 142 0.63 6.09 15.57
C ASP A 142 -0.77 6.72 15.63
N HIS A 143 -1.19 7.42 14.57
CA HIS A 143 -2.56 7.97 14.42
C HIS A 143 -3.58 6.93 13.95
N LEU A 144 -3.15 5.70 13.68
CA LEU A 144 -4.05 4.61 13.33
C LEU A 144 -4.45 3.80 14.56
N SER A 145 -5.68 3.30 14.53
CA SER A 145 -6.14 2.26 15.44
C SER A 145 -5.23 1.05 15.35
N GLU A 146 -5.01 0.40 16.49
CA GLU A 146 -4.29 -0.87 16.53
C GLU A 146 -4.95 -1.91 15.62
N ILE A 147 -4.13 -2.81 15.11
CA ILE A 147 -4.59 -3.91 14.28
C ILE A 147 -5.49 -4.82 15.10
N ASN A 148 -6.72 -5.02 14.62
CA ASN A 148 -7.64 -5.94 15.30
C ASN A 148 -7.32 -7.41 14.95
N PRO A 149 -7.78 -8.39 15.76
CA PRO A 149 -7.44 -9.80 15.54
C PRO A 149 -7.89 -10.35 14.17
N LEU A 150 -8.99 -9.84 13.61
CA LEU A 150 -9.46 -10.25 12.28
C LEU A 150 -8.49 -9.77 11.20
N GLU A 151 -8.11 -8.49 11.24
CA GLU A 151 -7.14 -7.89 10.32
C GLU A 151 -5.80 -8.63 10.40
N ARG A 152 -5.27 -8.88 11.61
CA ARG A 152 -4.01 -9.62 11.82
C ARG A 152 -4.03 -11.01 11.17
N ARG A 153 -5.10 -11.79 11.39
CA ARG A 153 -5.23 -13.11 10.76
C ARG A 153 -5.35 -13.03 9.23
N ARG A 154 -6.06 -12.04 8.72
CA ARG A 154 -6.35 -11.91 7.29
C ARG A 154 -5.15 -11.40 6.50
N ILE A 155 -4.44 -10.39 7.00
CA ILE A 155 -3.27 -9.81 6.33
C ILE A 155 -2.14 -10.83 6.16
N ALA A 156 -1.91 -11.66 7.18
CA ALA A 156 -1.01 -12.82 7.12
C ALA A 156 -1.49 -13.87 6.11
N ARG A 157 -2.79 -14.22 6.14
CA ARG A 157 -3.38 -15.18 5.21
C ARG A 157 -3.33 -14.73 3.75
N PHE A 158 -3.38 -13.43 3.48
CA PHE A 158 -3.22 -12.90 2.11
C PHE A 158 -1.75 -12.88 1.66
N GLY A 159 -0.80 -13.08 2.58
CA GLY A 159 0.63 -13.11 2.29
C GLY A 159 1.28 -11.73 2.26
N TYR A 160 0.68 -10.71 2.90
CA TYR A 160 1.26 -9.37 2.92
C TYR A 160 2.33 -9.19 4.01
N ILE A 161 1.98 -9.47 5.27
CA ILE A 161 2.89 -9.38 6.41
C ILE A 161 2.47 -10.33 7.54
N GLU A 162 3.45 -10.93 8.19
CA GLU A 162 3.31 -11.67 9.44
C GLU A 162 4.06 -10.87 10.51
N THR A 163 3.33 -10.28 11.45
CA THR A 163 3.90 -9.38 12.46
C THR A 163 3.01 -9.35 13.70
N ASP A 164 3.64 -9.15 14.85
CA ASP A 164 2.98 -8.93 16.14
C ASP A 164 2.88 -7.44 16.51
N GLU A 165 3.42 -6.55 15.68
CA GLU A 165 3.33 -5.10 15.92
C GLU A 165 1.85 -4.66 16.06
N PRO A 166 1.53 -3.81 17.04
CA PRO A 166 0.16 -3.33 17.25
C PRO A 166 -0.29 -2.37 16.13
N ARG A 167 0.66 -1.69 15.48
CA ARG A 167 0.41 -0.77 14.37
C ARG A 167 1.40 -1.10 13.24
N PRO A 168 1.15 -2.13 12.43
CA PRO A 168 2.07 -2.50 11.38
C PRO A 168 1.98 -1.55 10.19
N LEU A 169 3.10 -1.39 9.46
CA LEU A 169 3.18 -0.49 8.29
C LEU A 169 2.39 -0.97 7.07
N ILE A 170 1.92 -2.22 7.07
CA ILE A 170 1.00 -2.74 6.05
C ILE A 170 -0.33 -2.99 6.74
N ARG A 171 -1.40 -2.36 6.23
CA ARG A 171 -2.74 -2.40 6.83
C ARG A 171 -3.81 -2.74 5.81
N LEU A 172 -4.94 -3.28 6.27
CA LEU A 172 -6.17 -3.31 5.47
C LEU A 172 -6.94 -2.02 5.72
N ALA A 173 -7.08 -1.17 4.70
CA ALA A 173 -7.74 0.13 4.83
C ALA A 173 -9.20 0.03 5.34
N CYS A 174 -9.90 -1.09 5.08
CA CYS A 174 -11.24 -1.36 5.63
C CYS A 174 -11.25 -1.78 7.11
N LYS A 175 -10.10 -1.75 7.80
CA LYS A 175 -9.96 -2.06 9.22
C LYS A 175 -9.14 -1.01 9.97
N ALA A 176 -8.30 -0.25 9.27
CA ALA A 176 -7.59 0.91 9.79
C ALA A 176 -8.53 2.11 9.97
N LYS A 177 -8.57 2.67 11.18
CA LYS A 177 -9.24 3.93 11.50
C LYS A 177 -8.19 4.97 11.88
N ALA A 178 -8.31 6.19 11.37
CA ALA A 178 -7.40 7.27 11.68
C ALA A 178 -8.01 8.26 12.67
N THR A 179 -7.18 8.85 13.53
CA THR A 179 -7.54 9.91 14.48
C THR A 179 -6.85 11.24 14.19
N ASP A 180 -5.88 11.26 13.28
CA ASP A 180 -5.14 12.43 12.79
C ASP A 180 -4.63 12.12 11.38
N ASN A 181 -3.84 13.00 10.78
CA ASN A 181 -3.27 12.85 9.45
C ASN A 181 -2.48 11.55 9.29
N VAL A 182 -2.70 10.87 8.16
CA VAL A 182 -1.94 9.68 7.77
C VAL A 182 -1.55 9.83 6.32
N THR A 183 -0.30 9.47 6.00
CA THR A 183 0.16 9.36 4.62
C THR A 183 0.29 7.89 4.28
N ILE A 184 -0.43 7.46 3.26
CA ILE A 184 -0.46 6.09 2.77
C ILE A 184 0.05 6.02 1.34
N VAL A 185 0.40 4.82 0.91
CA VAL A 185 0.60 4.46 -0.49
C VAL A 185 -0.38 3.37 -0.87
N ILE A 186 -0.97 3.51 -2.06
CA ILE A 186 -1.80 2.48 -2.68
C ILE A 186 -0.92 1.70 -3.66
N PRO A 187 -0.51 0.48 -3.28
CA PRO A 187 0.42 -0.32 -4.07
C PRO A 187 -0.23 -0.75 -5.39
N THR A 188 0.57 -0.80 -6.45
CA THR A 188 0.11 -1.20 -7.79
C THR A 188 -0.18 -2.70 -7.89
N TRP A 189 0.42 -3.51 -7.02
CA TRP A 189 0.14 -4.94 -6.92
C TRP A 189 -0.81 -5.22 -5.76
N ASN A 190 -1.78 -6.08 -6.02
CA ASN A 190 -2.43 -6.83 -4.96
C ASN A 190 -1.78 -8.20 -4.96
N ALA A 191 -1.40 -8.71 -3.80
CA ALA A 191 -1.47 -10.15 -3.65
C ALA A 191 -2.94 -10.48 -3.91
N VAL A 192 -3.28 -10.98 -5.09
CA VAL A 192 -4.46 -11.84 -5.22
C VAL A 192 -4.05 -13.10 -4.48
N ALA A 193 -4.10 -13.00 -3.15
CA ALA A 193 -4.12 -14.06 -2.19
C ALA A 193 -3.37 -15.33 -2.63
N GLY A 194 -2.05 -15.32 -2.82
CA GLY A 194 -1.33 -16.56 -3.17
C GLY A 194 -1.65 -17.68 -2.17
N LYS A 195 -1.58 -17.39 -0.86
CA LYS A 195 -1.95 -18.30 0.23
C LYS A 195 -3.47 -18.54 0.37
N TYR A 196 -4.34 -17.57 0.05
CA TYR A 196 -5.81 -17.79 0.13
C TYR A 196 -6.39 -18.50 -1.09
N LEU A 197 -5.84 -18.28 -2.28
CA LEU A 197 -6.09 -19.08 -3.48
C LEU A 197 -5.51 -20.49 -3.31
N GLU A 198 -4.30 -20.66 -2.77
CA GLU A 198 -3.74 -21.97 -2.44
C GLU A 198 -4.62 -22.70 -1.41
N GLY A 199 -5.02 -22.02 -0.34
CA GLY A 199 -5.96 -22.59 0.64
C GLY A 199 -7.33 -22.93 0.06
N LYS A 200 -7.85 -22.15 -0.90
CA LYS A 200 -9.06 -22.49 -1.66
C LYS A 200 -8.84 -23.70 -2.56
N ARG A 201 -7.70 -23.76 -3.25
CA ARG A 201 -7.32 -24.82 -4.20
C ARG A 201 -7.15 -26.16 -3.48
N ILE A 202 -6.49 -26.17 -2.32
CA ILE A 202 -6.39 -27.33 -1.43
C ILE A 202 -7.78 -27.74 -0.91
N ALA A 203 -8.61 -26.80 -0.49
CA ALA A 203 -9.97 -27.08 0.01
C ALA A 203 -10.94 -27.61 -1.08
N ILE A 204 -10.66 -27.35 -2.36
CA ILE A 204 -11.42 -27.85 -3.51
C ILE A 204 -10.79 -29.16 -4.06
N GLY A 205 -9.77 -29.71 -3.39
CA GLY A 205 -9.15 -30.99 -3.76
C GLY A 205 -8.07 -30.91 -4.84
N GLY A 206 -7.60 -29.71 -5.20
CA GLY A 206 -6.50 -29.53 -6.14
C GLY A 206 -5.15 -29.93 -5.51
N HIS A 207 -4.45 -30.89 -6.11
CA HIS A 207 -3.09 -31.24 -5.72
C HIS A 207 -2.11 -30.08 -6.03
N SER A 208 -1.18 -29.83 -5.09
CA SER A 208 -0.01 -28.99 -5.33
C SER A 208 1.01 -29.84 -6.10
N SER A 209 1.05 -29.69 -7.43
CA SER A 209 2.13 -30.26 -8.22
C SER A 209 3.30 -29.29 -8.21
N SER A 210 4.26 -29.51 -7.32
CA SER A 210 5.66 -29.15 -7.56
C SER A 210 6.21 -30.07 -8.65
N GLU A 211 6.96 -29.50 -9.59
CA GLU A 211 7.91 -30.17 -10.49
C GLU A 211 7.32 -31.08 -11.58
N ASN A 212 7.25 -30.56 -12.81
CA ASN A 212 8.13 -30.99 -13.91
C ASN A 212 7.70 -30.32 -15.22
N GLU A 213 8.50 -29.35 -15.63
CA GLU A 213 8.61 -28.90 -17.00
C GLU A 213 9.39 -29.99 -17.75
N GLU A 214 8.68 -30.90 -18.44
CA GLU A 214 9.31 -31.69 -19.49
C GLU A 214 8.36 -31.85 -20.68
N SER A 215 8.85 -31.33 -21.81
CA SER A 215 8.24 -31.30 -23.12
C SER A 215 7.88 -32.69 -23.64
N VAL A 216 6.64 -32.90 -24.11
CA VAL A 216 6.37 -33.92 -25.13
C VAL A 216 5.34 -33.42 -26.15
N VAL A 217 5.89 -33.19 -27.35
CA VAL A 217 5.33 -33.07 -28.69
C VAL A 217 3.91 -33.62 -28.89
N LYS A 218 2.99 -32.78 -29.41
CA LYS A 218 1.72 -33.23 -30.03
C LYS A 218 2.01 -33.87 -31.40
N PRO A 219 1.60 -35.13 -31.66
CA PRO A 219 1.56 -35.63 -33.03
C PRO A 219 0.32 -35.08 -33.74
N ARG A 220 0.52 -34.56 -34.96
CA ARG A 220 -0.55 -34.27 -35.93
C ARG A 220 -1.28 -35.56 -36.33
N ARG A 221 -2.60 -35.49 -36.49
CA ARG A 221 -3.42 -36.35 -37.38
C ARG A 221 -4.53 -35.46 -37.93
N HIS A 222 -4.47 -35.12 -39.24
CA HIS A 222 -5.01 -35.85 -40.40
C HIS A 222 -6.54 -35.79 -40.45
#